data_AF-A0A1E4GP98-F1
#
_entry.id   AF-A0A1E4GP98-F1
#
_cell.length_a   1.000
_cell.length_b   1.000
_cell.length_c   1.000
_cell.angle_alpha   90.00
_cell.angle_beta   90.00
_cell.angle_gamma   90.00
#
_symmetry.space_group_name_H-M   'P 1'
#
loop_
_entity.id
_entity.type
_entity.pdbx_description
1 polymer ?
#
loop_
_entity_poly.entity_id
_entity_poly.type
_entity_poly.pdbx_seq_one_letter_code
_entity_poly.pdbx_strand_id
1 'polypeptide(L)'
;MTKPDPNHPITVAPATTRWRAVFGGHVIADSADALVLNEKAYPPVIYFPREDVEMVFLSRTDRRTHCPHKGDAAYYTIARDGRIAENAVWTYETPYDHVAPIAGRLAFYPDQVELHAVDDAAVNPHHRETDVDAIVQHTDAGDGRSQREHWPANVETPGLDGGGR
;
A
#
# COMPACT_ATOMS: atom_id res chain seq x y z
N MET A 1 2.74 -30.01 -12.62
CA MET A 1 1.86 -30.46 -11.52
C MET A 1 2.69 -30.53 -10.25
N THR A 2 2.91 -29.40 -9.58
CA THR A 2 3.71 -29.36 -8.34
C THR A 2 2.77 -29.68 -7.19
N LYS A 3 2.86 -30.93 -6.70
CA LYS A 3 2.11 -31.43 -5.53
C LYS A 3 2.41 -30.54 -4.31
N PRO A 4 1.43 -30.33 -3.41
CA PRO A 4 1.73 -29.82 -2.08
C PRO A 4 2.74 -30.77 -1.43
N ASP A 5 3.86 -30.23 -0.98
CA ASP A 5 4.88 -31.00 -0.27
C ASP A 5 4.26 -31.47 1.06
N PRO A 6 4.21 -32.77 1.36
CA PRO A 6 3.59 -33.30 2.58
C PRO A 6 4.28 -32.79 3.86
N ASN A 7 5.47 -32.18 3.75
CA ASN A 7 6.22 -31.63 4.87
C ASN A 7 5.94 -30.15 5.15
N HIS A 8 5.12 -29.48 4.33
CA HIS A 8 4.78 -28.07 4.49
C HIS A 8 3.28 -27.81 4.24
N PRO A 9 2.40 -28.19 5.18
CA PRO A 9 0.97 -27.95 5.01
C PRO A 9 0.70 -26.43 5.01
N ILE A 10 0.36 -25.92 3.84
CA ILE A 10 -0.19 -24.57 3.66
C ILE A 10 -1.70 -24.70 3.70
N THR A 11 -2.32 -24.07 4.68
CA THR A 11 -3.78 -24.05 4.81
C THR A 11 -4.27 -22.63 4.58
N VAL A 12 -5.20 -22.47 3.65
CA VAL A 12 -5.91 -21.22 3.43
C VAL A 12 -7.33 -21.39 3.94
N ALA A 13 -7.75 -20.54 4.87
CA ALA A 13 -9.10 -20.53 5.42
C ALA A 13 -9.65 -19.10 5.43
N PRO A 14 -10.97 -18.91 5.27
CA PRO A 14 -11.59 -17.62 5.50
C PRO A 14 -11.38 -17.19 6.95
N ALA A 15 -11.11 -15.90 7.15
CA ALA A 15 -11.06 -15.31 8.47
C ALA A 15 -12.46 -15.36 9.10
N THR A 16 -12.52 -15.66 10.40
CA THR A 16 -13.77 -15.68 11.17
C THR A 16 -14.22 -14.29 11.61
N THR A 17 -13.33 -13.30 11.52
CA THR A 17 -13.52 -11.91 11.91
C THR A 17 -13.12 -10.99 10.77
N ARG A 18 -13.62 -9.77 10.78
CA ARG A 18 -13.21 -8.71 9.86
C ARG A 18 -11.75 -8.35 10.16
N TRP A 19 -10.98 -8.03 9.14
CA TRP A 19 -9.59 -7.59 9.29
C TRP A 19 -9.41 -6.19 8.74
N ARG A 20 -8.49 -5.46 9.35
CA ARG A 20 -8.10 -4.13 8.93
C ARG A 20 -6.58 -4.01 8.83
N ALA A 21 -6.12 -3.32 7.79
CA ALA A 21 -4.73 -2.94 7.58
C ALA A 21 -4.61 -1.42 7.69
N VAL A 22 -3.78 -0.94 8.61
CA VAL A 22 -3.58 0.48 8.90
C VAL A 22 -2.13 0.85 8.60
N PHE A 23 -1.94 1.87 7.77
CA PHE A 23 -0.64 2.45 7.47
C PHE A 23 -0.64 3.92 7.87
N GLY A 24 0.29 4.28 8.76
CA GLY A 24 0.47 5.65 9.20
C GLY A 24 -0.76 6.30 9.84
N GLY A 25 -1.64 5.52 10.47
CA GLY A 25 -2.89 5.99 11.07
C GLY A 25 -4.10 5.92 10.13
N HIS A 26 -3.91 5.51 8.88
CA HIS A 26 -5.01 5.39 7.93
C HIS A 26 -5.29 3.96 7.53
N VAL A 27 -6.58 3.64 7.40
CA VAL A 27 -7.04 2.36 6.88
C VAL A 27 -6.71 2.29 5.39
N ILE A 28 -5.95 1.26 4.99
CA ILE A 28 -5.57 0.95 3.61
C ILE A 28 -6.32 -0.28 3.10
N ALA A 29 -6.70 -1.20 3.99
CA ALA A 29 -7.55 -2.32 3.65
C ALA A 29 -8.50 -2.63 4.79
N ASP A 30 -9.73 -3.01 4.47
CA ASP A 30 -10.75 -3.32 5.45
C ASP A 30 -11.74 -4.33 4.85
N SER A 31 -11.69 -5.58 5.31
CA SER A 31 -12.44 -6.67 4.69
C SER A 31 -12.98 -7.68 5.69
N ALA A 32 -14.24 -8.08 5.48
CA ALA A 32 -14.85 -9.22 6.15
C ALA A 32 -14.61 -10.55 5.40
N ASP A 33 -14.13 -10.49 4.15
CA ASP A 33 -13.79 -11.65 3.30
C ASP A 33 -12.27 -11.89 3.27
N ALA A 34 -11.56 -11.55 4.35
CA ALA A 34 -10.13 -11.81 4.44
C ALA A 34 -9.86 -13.33 4.49
N LEU A 35 -8.75 -13.77 3.88
CA LEU A 35 -8.26 -15.14 4.00
C LEU A 35 -7.04 -15.19 4.91
N VAL A 36 -6.99 -16.17 5.80
CA VAL A 36 -5.83 -16.47 6.64
C VAL A 36 -5.08 -17.64 6.03
N LEU A 37 -3.85 -17.38 5.59
CA LEU A 37 -2.90 -18.40 5.20
C LEU A 37 -2.06 -18.77 6.41
N ASN A 38 -2.21 -20.01 6.86
CA ASN A 38 -1.39 -20.59 7.92
C ASN A 38 -0.34 -21.51 7.31
N GLU A 39 0.90 -21.30 7.73
CA GLU A 39 2.05 -22.06 7.27
C GLU A 39 2.85 -22.50 8.50
N LYS A 40 3.08 -23.80 8.68
CA LYS A 40 3.49 -24.39 9.98
C LYS A 40 4.77 -23.78 10.58
N ALA A 41 5.62 -23.18 9.76
CA ALA A 41 6.90 -22.57 10.15
C ALA A 41 6.85 -21.03 10.28
N TYR A 42 5.72 -20.40 9.95
CA TYR A 42 5.62 -18.94 9.84
C TYR A 42 4.35 -18.39 10.49
N PRO A 43 4.38 -17.11 10.92
CA PRO A 43 3.17 -16.45 11.40
C PRO A 43 2.07 -16.42 10.32
N PRO A 44 0.79 -16.42 10.73
CA PRO A 44 -0.33 -16.36 9.79
C PRO A 44 -0.26 -15.10 8.94
N VAL A 45 -0.56 -15.25 7.65
CA VAL A 45 -0.60 -14.16 6.69
C VAL A 45 -2.05 -13.87 6.31
N ILE A 46 -2.45 -12.61 6.39
CA ILE A 46 -3.79 -12.16 6.06
C ILE A 46 -3.82 -11.64 4.62
N TYR A 47 -4.70 -12.19 3.81
CA TYR A 47 -4.93 -11.82 2.41
C TYR A 47 -6.28 -11.12 2.27
N PHE A 48 -6.24 -9.89 1.79
CA PHE A 48 -7.40 -9.05 1.53
C PHE A 48 -7.79 -9.14 0.05
N PRO A 49 -9.10 -9.19 -0.26
CA PRO A 49 -9.53 -9.07 -1.64
C PRO A 49 -9.17 -7.68 -2.17
N ARG A 50 -8.79 -7.60 -3.44
CA ARG A 50 -8.31 -6.35 -4.05
C ARG A 50 -9.35 -5.23 -4.04
N GLU A 51 -10.62 -5.58 -4.05
CA GLU A 51 -11.75 -4.62 -4.00
C GLU A 51 -11.85 -3.88 -2.67
N ASP A 52 -11.40 -4.50 -1.57
CA ASP A 52 -11.43 -3.93 -0.22
C ASP A 52 -10.11 -3.22 0.16
N VAL A 53 -9.21 -3.06 -0.82
CA VAL A 53 -7.92 -2.40 -0.65
C VAL A 53 -7.94 -1.07 -1.40
N GLU A 54 -7.47 -0.01 -0.75
CA GLU A 54 -7.32 1.33 -1.30
C GLU A 54 -6.13 1.38 -2.28
N MET A 55 -6.30 0.73 -3.44
CA MET A 55 -5.27 0.57 -4.48
C MET A 55 -4.75 1.91 -5.01
N VAL A 56 -5.48 3.01 -4.81
CA VAL A 56 -5.04 4.38 -5.15
C VAL A 56 -3.75 4.79 -4.43
N PHE A 57 -3.51 4.27 -3.22
CA PHE A 57 -2.29 4.54 -2.46
C PHE A 57 -1.18 3.51 -2.73
N LEU A 58 -1.43 2.50 -3.56
CA LEU A 58 -0.50 1.42 -3.87
C LEU A 58 0.09 1.64 -5.26
N SER A 59 1.42 1.76 -5.32
CA SER A 59 2.17 1.81 -6.57
C SER A 59 2.87 0.48 -6.79
N ARG A 60 2.62 -0.15 -7.94
CA ARG A 60 3.27 -1.42 -8.30
C ARG A 60 4.76 -1.19 -8.53
N THR A 61 5.58 -2.09 -8.01
CA THR A 61 7.03 -2.06 -8.24
C THR A 61 7.44 -3.11 -9.29
N ASP A 62 8.61 -2.92 -9.88
CA ASP A 62 9.21 -3.91 -10.79
C ASP A 62 9.74 -5.15 -10.04
N ARG A 63 9.72 -5.11 -8.70
CA ARG A 63 10.16 -6.22 -7.86
C ARG A 63 9.21 -7.39 -8.03
N ARG A 64 9.78 -8.53 -8.39
CA ARG A 64 9.09 -9.83 -8.44
C ARG A 64 9.95 -10.86 -7.76
N THR A 65 9.33 -11.75 -6.98
CA THR A 65 10.03 -12.90 -6.41
C THR A 65 9.34 -14.16 -6.89
N HIS A 66 10.14 -15.14 -7.29
CA HIS A 66 9.63 -16.41 -7.77
C HIS A 66 9.69 -17.43 -6.64
N CYS A 67 8.52 -17.89 -6.19
CA CYS A 67 8.41 -18.96 -5.21
C CYS A 67 8.07 -20.27 -5.92
N PRO A 68 8.90 -21.33 -5.81
CA PRO A 68 8.65 -22.61 -6.49
C PRO A 68 7.35 -23.30 -6.03
N HIS A 69 6.80 -22.88 -4.89
CA HIS A 69 5.58 -23.42 -4.30
C HIS A 69 4.35 -22.56 -4.53
N LYS A 70 4.48 -21.25 -4.80
CA LYS A 70 3.34 -20.31 -4.83
C LYS A 70 3.23 -19.49 -6.12
N GLY A 71 4.25 -19.51 -6.97
CA GLY A 71 4.29 -18.75 -8.22
C GLY A 71 5.05 -17.43 -8.06
N ASP A 72 4.76 -16.48 -8.94
CA ASP A 72 5.39 -15.15 -8.94
C ASP A 72 4.64 -14.19 -8.01
N ALA A 73 5.34 -13.67 -7.01
CA ALA A 73 4.85 -12.60 -6.17
C ALA A 73 5.20 -11.25 -6.79
N ALA A 74 4.20 -10.38 -6.95
CA ALA A 74 4.39 -8.99 -7.30
C ALA A 74 4.28 -8.12 -6.05
N TYR A 75 5.04 -7.03 -6.01
CA TYR A 75 5.08 -6.13 -4.86
C TYR A 75 4.48 -4.76 -5.17
N TYR A 76 3.92 -4.12 -4.15
CA TYR A 76 3.48 -2.73 -4.19
C TYR A 76 4.10 -1.94 -3.04
N THR A 77 4.39 -0.69 -3.33
CA THR A 77 4.79 0.35 -2.38
C THR A 77 3.56 1.14 -1.98
N ILE A 78 3.38 1.38 -0.68
CA ILE A 78 2.32 2.26 -0.18
C ILE A 78 2.88 3.67 -0.11
N ALA A 79 2.17 4.65 -0.67
CA ALA A 79 2.52 6.07 -0.56
C ALA A 79 1.28 6.85 -0.10
N ARG A 80 1.34 7.42 1.10
CA ARG A 80 0.23 8.17 1.69
C ARG A 80 0.73 9.20 2.70
N ASP A 81 0.19 10.41 2.66
CA ASP A 81 0.49 11.51 3.59
C ASP A 81 2.00 11.76 3.79
N GLY A 82 2.76 11.73 2.68
CA GLY A 82 4.21 11.93 2.67
C GLY A 82 5.04 10.77 3.23
N ARG A 83 4.39 9.66 3.64
CA ARG A 83 5.05 8.42 4.08
C ARG A 83 5.08 7.41 2.95
N ILE A 84 6.19 6.67 2.87
CA ILE A 84 6.41 5.64 1.85
C ILE A 84 6.81 4.34 2.57
N ALA A 85 6.10 3.26 2.26
CA ALA A 85 6.47 1.91 2.68
C ALA A 85 6.77 1.07 1.44
N GLU A 86 8.06 0.94 1.15
CA GLU A 86 8.54 0.28 -0.06
C GLU A 86 8.33 -1.23 -0.01
N ASN A 87 7.69 -1.79 -1.05
CA ASN A 87 7.38 -3.21 -1.15
C ASN A 87 6.62 -3.77 0.06
N ALA A 88 5.81 -2.92 0.73
CA ALA A 88 5.05 -3.26 1.93
C ALA A 88 3.89 -4.23 1.68
N VAL A 89 3.51 -4.38 0.41
CA VAL A 89 2.39 -5.23 0.00
C VAL A 89 2.89 -6.21 -1.05
N TRP A 90 2.42 -7.45 -0.98
CA TRP A 90 2.63 -8.42 -2.06
C TRP A 90 1.32 -9.08 -2.47
N THR A 91 1.31 -9.58 -3.71
CA THR A 91 0.19 -10.32 -4.28
C THR A 91 0.70 -11.47 -5.13
N TYR A 92 -0.08 -12.53 -5.22
CA TYR A 92 0.12 -13.58 -6.21
C TYR A 92 -0.99 -13.46 -7.26
N GLU A 93 -0.65 -13.00 -8.46
CA GLU A 93 -1.64 -12.83 -9.54
C GLU A 93 -1.97 -14.17 -10.21
N THR A 94 -0.97 -15.02 -10.36
CA THR A 94 -1.08 -16.34 -10.98
C THR A 94 -0.51 -17.42 -10.05
N PRO A 95 -1.12 -17.66 -8.88
CA PRO A 95 -0.68 -18.72 -7.99
C PRO A 95 -1.00 -20.11 -8.55
N TYR A 96 -0.33 -21.14 -8.03
CA TYR A 96 -0.65 -22.53 -8.35
C TYR A 96 -2.02 -22.96 -7.80
N ASP A 97 -2.65 -23.99 -8.38
CA ASP A 97 -4.01 -24.44 -8.05
C ASP A 97 -4.27 -24.64 -6.55
N HIS A 98 -3.30 -25.16 -5.79
CA HIS A 98 -3.46 -25.43 -4.36
C HIS A 98 -3.52 -24.16 -3.49
N VAL A 99 -3.11 -23.00 -4.04
CA VAL A 99 -3.22 -21.67 -3.44
C VAL A 99 -4.08 -20.74 -4.33
N ALA A 100 -4.92 -21.30 -5.21
CA ALA A 100 -5.84 -20.52 -6.04
C ALA A 100 -6.74 -19.53 -5.27
N PRO A 101 -7.19 -19.80 -4.03
CA PRO A 101 -8.04 -18.84 -3.29
C PRO A 101 -7.38 -17.48 -3.02
N ILE A 102 -6.04 -17.41 -2.99
CA ILE A 102 -5.31 -16.14 -2.78
C ILE A 102 -4.99 -15.40 -4.09
N ALA A 103 -5.44 -15.91 -5.24
CA ALA A 103 -5.20 -15.29 -6.53
C ALA A 103 -5.74 -13.85 -6.58
N GLY A 104 -4.85 -12.90 -6.89
CA GLY A 104 -5.18 -11.48 -6.98
C GLY A 104 -5.48 -10.80 -5.64
N ARG A 105 -5.35 -11.51 -4.51
CA ARG A 105 -5.49 -10.94 -3.16
C ARG A 105 -4.18 -10.31 -2.71
N LEU A 106 -4.26 -9.32 -1.83
CA LEU A 106 -3.11 -8.57 -1.33
C LEU A 106 -2.83 -8.90 0.12
N ALA A 107 -1.56 -9.08 0.46
CA ALA A 107 -1.08 -9.25 1.83
C ALA A 107 -0.07 -8.16 2.18
N PHE A 108 -0.02 -7.81 3.46
CA PHE A 108 0.77 -6.69 3.98
C PHE A 108 1.86 -7.17 4.93
N TYR A 109 3.01 -6.50 4.93
CA TYR A 109 4.09 -6.80 5.86
C TYR A 109 3.77 -6.21 7.24
N PRO A 110 3.63 -7.03 8.30
CA PRO A 110 3.25 -6.55 9.63
C PRO A 110 4.31 -5.64 10.28
N ASP A 111 5.53 -5.63 9.76
CA ASP A 111 6.61 -4.72 10.17
C ASP A 111 6.36 -3.26 9.72
N GLN A 112 5.60 -3.08 8.63
CA GLN A 112 5.35 -1.77 8.03
C GLN A 112 3.87 -1.33 8.11
N VAL A 113 2.95 -2.29 8.21
CA VAL A 113 1.50 -2.05 8.22
C VAL A 113 0.91 -2.76 9.41
N GLU A 114 0.14 -2.04 10.21
CA GLU A 114 -0.55 -2.61 11.35
C GLU A 114 -1.73 -3.45 10.86
N LEU A 115 -1.77 -4.72 11.26
CA LEU A 115 -2.84 -5.66 10.95
C LEU A 115 -3.54 -6.05 12.23
N HIS A 116 -4.85 -5.84 12.29
CA HIS A 116 -5.65 -6.28 13.44
C HIS A 116 -7.00 -6.85 12.99
N ALA A 117 -7.45 -7.87 13.72
CA ALA A 117 -8.81 -8.34 13.66
C ALA A 117 -9.73 -7.30 14.32
N VAL A 118 -10.89 -7.08 13.72
CA VAL A 118 -11.95 -6.21 14.21
C VAL A 118 -13.13 -7.10 14.57
N ASP A 119 -13.44 -7.13 15.87
CA ASP A 119 -14.64 -7.79 16.39
C ASP A 119 -15.83 -6.82 16.27
N ASP A 120 -16.68 -7.04 15.25
CA ASP A 120 -17.76 -6.10 14.94
C ASP A 120 -18.95 -6.28 15.90
N ALA A 121 -18.91 -5.58 17.02
CA ALA A 121 -20.11 -5.05 17.70
C ALA A 121 -20.29 -3.54 17.43
N ALA A 122 -19.34 -2.89 16.78
CA ALA A 122 -19.41 -1.50 16.38
C ALA A 122 -18.26 -1.20 15.41
N VAL A 123 -18.52 -0.94 14.12
CA VAL A 123 -18.08 0.28 13.42
C VAL A 123 -18.63 0.26 11.99
N ASN A 124 -19.36 1.33 11.66
CA ASN A 124 -20.05 1.60 10.41
C ASN A 124 -19.10 1.60 9.18
N PRO A 125 -19.40 0.90 8.07
CA PRO A 125 -18.56 0.78 6.87
C PRO A 125 -18.44 2.06 6.01
N HIS A 126 -18.86 3.23 6.50
CA HIS A 126 -18.84 4.49 5.76
C HIS A 126 -18.25 5.66 6.54
N HIS A 127 -17.18 5.46 7.32
CA HIS A 127 -16.43 6.59 7.85
C HIS A 127 -15.48 7.16 6.77
N ARG A 128 -16.06 7.96 5.88
CA ARG A 128 -15.33 8.97 5.13
C ARG A 128 -15.29 10.22 6.01
N GLU A 129 -14.31 10.32 6.89
CA GLU A 129 -13.98 11.62 7.49
C GLU A 129 -12.82 12.20 6.69
N THR A 130 -13.21 12.94 5.65
CA THR A 130 -12.35 13.99 5.15
C THR A 130 -12.49 15.14 6.14
N ASP A 131 -11.66 15.15 7.18
CA ASP A 131 -11.50 16.34 8.01
C ASP A 131 -10.68 17.35 7.19
N VAL A 132 -11.37 18.06 6.30
CA VAL A 132 -10.86 19.32 5.75
C VAL A 132 -11.16 20.35 6.81
N ASP A 133 -10.25 20.52 7.77
CA ASP A 133 -10.39 21.60 8.74
C ASP A 133 -10.36 22.93 7.97
N ALA A 134 -11.53 23.53 7.94
CA ALA A 134 -11.78 24.85 7.45
C ALA A 134 -11.19 25.85 8.45
N ILE A 135 -10.06 26.46 8.09
CA ILE A 135 -9.71 27.78 8.62
C ILE A 135 -9.78 28.78 7.47
N VAL A 136 -11.01 29.09 7.06
CA VAL A 136 -11.34 30.43 6.59
C VAL A 136 -12.05 31.11 7.75
N GLN A 137 -11.32 32.01 8.44
CA GLN A 137 -11.82 33.29 8.95
C GLN A 137 -10.76 33.97 9.83
N HIS A 138 -10.10 35.01 9.33
CA HIS A 138 -10.43 36.38 9.74
C HIS A 138 -9.66 37.40 8.88
N THR A 139 -10.41 38.37 8.36
CA THR A 139 -9.93 39.59 7.73
C THR A 139 -9.16 40.42 8.76
N ASP A 140 -7.96 40.88 8.41
CA ASP A 140 -7.48 42.19 8.89
C ASP A 140 -6.71 42.91 7.78
N ALA A 141 -6.97 44.20 7.68
CA ALA A 141 -6.43 45.08 6.66
C ALA A 141 -4.96 45.40 6.96
N GLY A 142 -4.05 44.90 6.12
CA GLY A 142 -2.63 45.22 6.18
C GLY A 142 -2.15 45.80 4.85
N ASP A 143 -2.05 47.13 4.81
CA ASP A 143 -1.36 47.91 3.78
C ASP A 143 0.14 47.52 3.73
N GLY A 144 0.71 47.13 2.58
CA GLY A 144 2.15 46.91 2.50
C GLY A 144 2.70 45.99 1.41
N ARG A 145 2.99 46.59 0.24
CA ARG A 145 4.11 46.36 -0.71
C ARG A 145 4.82 44.99 -0.74
N SER A 146 4.87 44.45 -1.96
CA SER A 146 6.04 43.87 -2.66
C SER A 146 6.88 42.81 -1.94
N GLN A 147 6.99 41.61 -2.52
CA GLN A 147 8.24 41.10 -3.11
C GLN A 147 7.94 39.84 -3.95
N ARG A 148 8.44 39.87 -5.19
CA ARG A 148 8.56 38.73 -6.09
C ARG A 148 9.87 38.03 -5.75
N GLU A 149 9.87 36.71 -5.60
CA GLU A 149 11.07 35.91 -5.83
C GLU A 149 10.71 34.72 -6.72
N HIS A 150 11.24 34.82 -7.94
CA HIS A 150 11.11 33.92 -9.07
C HIS A 150 12.29 32.94 -9.00
N TRP A 151 12.03 31.65 -8.82
CA TRP A 151 13.07 30.62 -8.91
C TRP A 151 13.35 30.28 -10.38
N PRO A 152 14.61 30.34 -10.87
CA PRO A 152 14.94 30.08 -12.27
C PRO A 152 15.18 28.58 -12.53
N ALA A 153 14.91 28.14 -13.76
CA ALA A 153 15.38 26.84 -14.26
C ALA A 153 16.19 26.98 -15.57
N ASN A 154 17.51 26.84 -15.41
CA ASN A 154 18.50 26.12 -16.24
C ASN A 154 18.23 25.92 -17.74
N VAL A 155 18.95 26.68 -18.56
CA VAL A 155 19.46 26.21 -19.87
C VAL A 155 20.88 26.77 -20.05
N GLU A 156 21.87 25.90 -20.02
CA GLU A 156 23.23 26.19 -20.49
C GLU A 156 23.30 25.95 -22.01
N THR A 157 23.89 26.88 -22.75
CA THR A 157 24.47 26.59 -24.08
C THR A 157 25.81 27.31 -24.21
N PRO A 158 26.74 26.74 -25.00
CA PRO A 158 28.17 26.80 -24.71
C PRO A 158 28.85 28.06 -25.26
N GLY A 159 29.99 28.36 -24.65
CA GLY A 159 30.80 29.54 -24.90
C GLY A 159 31.33 29.67 -26.33
N LEU A 160 31.42 30.94 -26.75
CA LEU A 160 32.35 31.37 -27.78
C LEU A 160 33.17 32.51 -27.19
N ASP A 161 34.42 32.19 -26.92
CA ASP A 161 35.48 33.10 -26.49
C ASP A 161 35.61 34.29 -27.43
N GLY A 162 35.82 35.46 -26.82
CA GLY A 162 36.01 36.73 -27.51
C GLY A 162 37.45 37.05 -27.91
N GLY A 163 37.60 38.29 -28.34
CA GLY A 163 38.87 38.98 -28.59
C GLY A 163 39.05 39.27 -30.08
N GLY A 164 39.28 40.49 -30.55
CA GLY A 164 39.66 41.73 -29.90
C GLY A 164 40.51 42.51 -30.91
N ARG A 165 40.22 43.82 -31.02
CA ARG A 165 40.91 44.86 -31.82
C ARG A 165 40.56 44.95 -33.31
#